data_AF-A0A4U8Q4N9-F1
#
_entry.id   AF-A0A4U8Q4N9-F1
#
_cell.length_a   1.000
_cell.length_b   1.000
_cell.length_c   1.000
_cell.angle_alpha   90.00
_cell.angle_beta   90.00
_cell.angle_gamma   90.00
#
_symmetry.space_group_name_H-M   'P 1'
#
loop_
_entity.id
_entity.type
_entity.pdbx_description
1 polymer ?
#
loop_
_entity_poly.entity_id
_entity_poly.type
_entity_poly.pdbx_seq_one_letter_code
_entity_poly.pdbx_strand_id
1 'polypeptide(L)'
;MGDYQYRVLNSSVKSGTVRFLKPVKRTLKKARILSSVKIGNYSYKVTEIGKEAFKNNKKLTSVIIDKNVKVIHSYAFSGAKQLKSITVKSKVLNKVYKNTFKNIHKRAVIRVPSSKLRAYKKLMANKGQSKTVVIRK
;
A
#
# COMPACT_ATOMS: atom_id res chain seq x y z
N MET A 1 -8.46 -9.29 -17.60
CA MET A 1 -8.55 -8.35 -16.45
C MET A 1 -7.46 -8.70 -15.45
N GLY A 2 -6.70 -7.70 -14.96
CA GLY A 2 -5.45 -7.92 -14.20
C GLY A 2 -5.64 -8.49 -12.79
N ASP A 3 -4.52 -8.71 -12.09
CA ASP A 3 -4.47 -9.35 -10.75
C ASP A 3 -5.13 -8.56 -9.61
N TYR A 4 -5.68 -7.37 -9.87
CA TYR A 4 -6.13 -6.41 -8.86
C TYR A 4 -7.45 -5.75 -9.23
N GLN A 5 -8.24 -5.45 -8.22
CA GLN A 5 -9.48 -4.67 -8.32
C GLN A 5 -9.22 -3.21 -7.95
N TYR A 6 -9.87 -2.30 -8.68
CA TYR A 6 -9.73 -0.85 -8.52
C TYR A 6 -11.09 -0.17 -8.45
N ARG A 7 -11.15 1.00 -7.84
CA ARG A 7 -12.30 1.91 -7.87
C ARG A 7 -11.89 3.26 -8.42
N VAL A 8 -12.59 3.74 -9.44
CA VAL A 8 -12.40 5.10 -9.96
C VAL A 8 -12.79 6.10 -8.87
N LEU A 9 -11.91 7.06 -8.60
CA LEU A 9 -12.14 8.18 -7.69
C LEU A 9 -12.41 9.46 -8.46
N ASN A 10 -11.73 9.63 -9.60
CA ASN A 10 -11.94 10.72 -10.54
C ASN A 10 -11.86 10.14 -11.96
N SER A 11 -12.90 10.36 -12.76
CA SER A 11 -13.07 9.86 -14.12
C SER A 11 -12.46 10.76 -15.21
N SER A 12 -11.78 11.85 -14.85
CA SER A 12 -11.14 12.78 -15.79
C SER A 12 -10.22 12.07 -16.79
N VAL A 13 -10.39 12.37 -18.08
CA VAL A 13 -9.61 11.78 -19.18
C VAL A 13 -8.11 12.09 -19.06
N LYS A 14 -7.75 13.27 -18.57
CA LYS A 14 -6.34 13.72 -18.45
C LYS A 14 -5.72 13.46 -17.07
N SER A 15 -6.55 13.39 -16.03
CA SER A 15 -6.10 13.37 -14.63
C SER A 15 -6.80 12.31 -13.77
N GLY A 16 -7.37 11.29 -14.39
CA GLY A 16 -8.10 10.23 -13.74
C GLY A 16 -7.30 9.57 -12.62
N THR A 17 -7.99 9.27 -11.52
CA THR A 17 -7.38 8.60 -10.36
C THR A 17 -8.21 7.43 -9.88
N VAL A 18 -7.53 6.43 -9.35
CA VAL A 18 -8.14 5.22 -8.82
C VAL A 18 -7.60 4.87 -7.43
N ARG A 19 -8.44 4.17 -6.68
CA ARG A 19 -8.11 3.47 -5.45
C ARG A 19 -7.87 2.00 -5.74
N PHE A 20 -6.73 1.47 -5.32
CA PHE A 20 -6.50 0.02 -5.25
C PHE A 20 -7.43 -0.58 -4.20
N LEU A 21 -8.26 -1.56 -4.56
CA LEU A 21 -9.19 -2.19 -3.63
C LEU A 21 -8.61 -3.45 -3.01
N LYS A 22 -8.30 -4.48 -3.79
CA LYS A 22 -7.80 -5.77 -3.31
C LYS A 22 -7.21 -6.57 -4.47
N PRO A 23 -6.32 -7.56 -4.22
CA PRO A 23 -5.98 -8.53 -5.25
C PRO A 23 -7.16 -9.45 -5.55
N VAL A 24 -7.23 -9.89 -6.80
CA VAL A 24 -8.19 -10.90 -7.27
C VAL A 24 -7.90 -12.23 -6.57
N LYS A 25 -6.61 -12.61 -6.46
CA LYS A 25 -6.17 -13.82 -5.74
C LYS A 25 -5.60 -13.46 -4.37
N ARG A 26 -6.17 -14.01 -3.29
CA ARG A 26 -5.65 -13.83 -1.91
C ARG A 26 -4.47 -14.75 -1.57
N THR A 27 -3.94 -15.46 -2.55
CA THR A 27 -2.81 -16.38 -2.43
C THR A 27 -1.47 -15.77 -2.86
N LEU A 28 -1.48 -14.52 -3.33
CA LEU A 28 -0.28 -13.81 -3.81
C LEU A 28 0.78 -13.71 -2.71
N LYS A 29 2.00 -14.19 -3.02
CA LYS A 29 3.19 -14.01 -2.17
C LYS A 29 3.80 -12.62 -2.30
N LYS A 30 3.72 -12.01 -3.49
CA LYS A 30 4.25 -10.68 -3.77
C LYS A 30 3.14 -9.83 -4.39
N ALA A 31 3.06 -8.56 -4.01
CA ALA A 31 2.16 -7.61 -4.64
C ALA A 31 2.90 -6.32 -5.00
N ARG A 32 2.51 -5.73 -6.13
CA ARG A 32 3.00 -4.43 -6.58
C ARG A 32 1.82 -3.55 -6.94
N ILE A 33 1.69 -2.45 -6.21
CA ILE A 33 0.66 -1.44 -6.41
C ILE A 33 1.29 -0.40 -7.33
N LEU A 34 0.96 -0.52 -8.62
CA LEU A 34 1.51 0.31 -9.69
C LEU A 34 1.13 1.79 -9.52
N SER A 35 1.95 2.69 -10.07
CA SER A 35 1.66 4.13 -10.04
C SER A 35 0.49 4.54 -10.95
N SER A 36 0.22 3.73 -11.97
CA SER A 36 -0.86 3.93 -12.94
C SER A 36 -1.36 2.58 -13.42
N VAL A 37 -2.64 2.51 -13.81
CA VAL A 37 -3.26 1.33 -14.41
C VAL A 37 -4.15 1.75 -15.58
N LYS A 38 -4.25 0.90 -16.61
CA LYS A 38 -5.21 1.08 -17.70
C LYS A 38 -6.53 0.40 -17.34
N ILE A 39 -7.63 1.13 -17.46
CA ILE A 39 -9.00 0.61 -17.29
C ILE A 39 -9.76 1.02 -18.55
N GLY A 40 -10.11 0.05 -19.40
CA GLY A 40 -10.55 0.32 -20.77
C GLY A 40 -9.45 1.07 -21.54
N ASN A 41 -9.84 2.13 -22.25
CA ASN A 41 -8.94 2.93 -23.08
C ASN A 41 -8.22 4.05 -22.30
N TYR A 42 -8.47 4.18 -21.00
CA TYR A 42 -7.96 5.29 -20.19
C TYR A 42 -6.93 4.85 -19.16
N SER A 43 -5.98 5.74 -18.86
CA SER A 43 -4.93 5.55 -17.86
C SER A 43 -5.25 6.31 -16.57
N TYR A 44 -5.28 5.62 -15.45
CA TYR A 44 -5.60 6.18 -14.14
C TYR A 44 -4.42 6.07 -13.19
N LYS A 45 -4.09 7.19 -12.53
CA LYS A 45 -3.08 7.20 -11.46
C LYS A 45 -3.63 6.49 -10.22
N VAL A 46 -2.88 5.53 -9.67
CA VAL A 46 -3.23 4.90 -8.41
C VAL A 46 -2.78 5.81 -7.27
N THR A 47 -3.73 6.48 -6.64
CA THR A 47 -3.47 7.48 -5.59
C THR A 47 -3.78 6.96 -4.20
N GLU A 48 -4.55 5.87 -4.07
CA GLU A 48 -4.98 5.36 -2.78
C GLU A 48 -4.91 3.83 -2.70
N ILE A 49 -4.62 3.33 -1.50
CA ILE A 49 -4.78 1.91 -1.14
C ILE A 49 -5.97 1.81 -0.20
N GLY A 50 -6.99 1.06 -0.63
CA GLY A 50 -8.29 0.97 0.01
C GLY A 50 -8.28 0.28 1.37
N LYS A 51 -9.37 0.50 2.09
CA LYS A 51 -9.65 -0.14 3.38
C LYS A 51 -9.59 -1.66 3.19
N GLU A 52 -8.87 -2.34 4.07
CA GLU A 52 -8.76 -3.81 4.10
C GLU A 52 -8.14 -4.47 2.85
N ALA A 53 -7.40 -3.73 2.04
CA ALA A 53 -6.96 -4.17 0.71
C ALA A 53 -6.22 -5.52 0.64
N PHE A 54 -5.36 -5.77 1.63
CA PHE A 54 -4.62 -7.01 1.85
C PHE A 54 -4.93 -7.60 3.22
N LYS A 55 -6.10 -7.29 3.80
CA LYS A 55 -6.49 -7.82 5.11
C LYS A 55 -6.43 -9.35 5.08
N ASN A 56 -5.88 -9.98 6.10
CA ASN A 56 -5.75 -11.42 6.24
C ASN A 56 -5.09 -12.13 5.04
N ASN A 57 -4.31 -11.42 4.22
CA ASN A 57 -3.52 -12.07 3.16
C ASN A 57 -2.32 -12.78 3.78
N LYS A 58 -2.55 -13.99 4.30
CA LYS A 58 -1.58 -14.74 5.11
C LYS A 58 -0.36 -15.22 4.32
N LYS A 59 -0.42 -15.28 2.98
CA LYS A 59 0.70 -15.73 2.12
C LYS A 59 1.57 -14.58 1.62
N LEU A 60 1.11 -13.34 1.75
CA LEU A 60 1.82 -12.16 1.26
C LEU A 60 3.08 -11.90 2.08
N THR A 61 4.24 -11.91 1.42
CA THR A 61 5.56 -11.69 2.02
C THR A 61 6.17 -10.34 1.68
N SER A 62 5.86 -9.79 0.50
CA SER A 62 6.38 -8.50 0.06
C SER A 62 5.36 -7.63 -0.69
N VAL A 63 5.38 -6.33 -0.42
CA VAL A 63 4.57 -5.32 -1.11
C VAL A 63 5.45 -4.19 -1.62
N ILE A 64 5.26 -3.79 -2.87
CA ILE A 64 5.85 -2.57 -3.45
C ILE A 64 4.72 -1.57 -3.71
N ILE A 65 4.87 -0.35 -3.20
CA ILE A 65 3.96 0.78 -3.39
C ILE A 65 4.67 1.82 -4.27
N ASP A 66 4.21 2.01 -5.50
CA ASP A 66 4.85 2.93 -6.45
C ASP A 66 4.54 4.42 -6.19
N LYS A 67 5.10 5.30 -7.02
CA LYS A 67 5.36 6.72 -6.71
C LYS A 67 4.15 7.64 -6.50
N ASN A 68 2.93 7.22 -6.87
CA ASN A 68 1.74 8.10 -6.91
C ASN A 68 0.80 7.94 -5.70
N VAL A 69 1.02 6.95 -4.83
CA VAL A 69 0.12 6.68 -3.72
C VAL A 69 0.24 7.77 -2.65
N LYS A 70 -0.86 8.46 -2.39
CA LYS A 70 -1.00 9.53 -1.40
C LYS A 70 -1.56 9.00 -0.07
N VAL A 71 -2.50 8.05 -0.13
CA VAL A 71 -3.25 7.59 1.04
C VAL A 71 -3.23 6.06 1.18
N ILE A 72 -3.01 5.57 2.41
CA ILE A 72 -3.20 4.16 2.77
C ILE A 72 -4.27 4.07 3.86
N HIS A 73 -5.42 3.51 3.51
CA HIS A 73 -6.61 3.43 4.37
C HIS A 73 -6.49 2.37 5.49
N SER A 74 -7.39 2.46 6.47
CA SER A 74 -7.38 1.61 7.66
C SER A 74 -7.36 0.13 7.31
N TYR A 75 -6.61 -0.65 8.09
CA TYR A 75 -6.52 -2.11 7.96
C TYR A 75 -5.99 -2.61 6.60
N ALA A 76 -5.40 -1.76 5.76
CA ALA A 76 -4.97 -2.16 4.42
C ALA A 76 -4.05 -3.39 4.39
N PHE A 77 -3.17 -3.59 5.37
CA PHE A 77 -2.31 -4.79 5.48
C PHE A 77 -2.59 -5.60 6.74
N SER A 78 -3.75 -5.38 7.38
CA SER A 78 -4.04 -5.98 8.68
C SER A 78 -4.10 -7.50 8.62
N GLY A 79 -3.37 -8.22 9.46
CA GLY A 79 -3.39 -9.68 9.52
C GLY A 79 -2.61 -10.37 8.39
N ALA A 80 -1.84 -9.63 7.58
CA ALA A 80 -0.88 -10.19 6.64
C ALA A 80 0.36 -10.71 7.40
N LYS A 81 0.20 -11.80 8.16
CA LYS A 81 1.18 -12.29 9.14
C LYS A 81 2.57 -12.60 8.56
N GLN A 82 2.65 -12.96 7.27
CA GLN A 82 3.92 -13.25 6.59
C GLN A 82 4.57 -12.02 5.93
N LEU A 83 3.93 -10.85 5.98
CA LEU A 83 4.41 -9.64 5.30
C LEU A 83 5.66 -9.11 6.01
N LYS A 84 6.83 -9.37 5.41
CA LYS A 84 8.15 -9.02 5.93
C LYS A 84 8.74 -7.79 5.26
N SER A 85 8.39 -7.51 4.01
CA SER A 85 8.99 -6.42 3.24
C SER A 85 7.92 -5.50 2.66
N ILE A 86 8.00 -4.21 3.00
CA ILE A 86 7.13 -3.18 2.44
C ILE A 86 8.03 -2.10 1.87
N THR A 87 7.99 -1.88 0.56
CA THR A 87 8.78 -0.86 -0.11
C THR A 87 7.87 0.25 -0.60
N VAL A 88 8.00 1.43 -0.02
CA VAL A 88 7.27 2.63 -0.40
C VAL A 88 8.17 3.50 -1.28
N LYS A 89 7.82 3.63 -2.55
CA LYS A 89 8.50 4.53 -3.50
C LYS A 89 7.81 5.89 -3.61
N SER A 90 6.58 6.00 -3.13
CA SER A 90 5.86 7.28 -3.09
C SER A 90 6.62 8.31 -2.26
N LYS A 91 6.83 9.48 -2.86
CA LYS A 91 7.32 10.69 -2.16
C LYS A 91 6.15 11.64 -1.79
N VAL A 92 4.93 11.30 -2.18
CA VAL A 92 3.72 12.11 -2.00
C VAL A 92 2.73 11.49 -1.01
N LEU A 93 3.14 10.44 -0.28
CA LEU A 93 2.34 9.84 0.77
C LEU A 93 2.11 10.86 1.90
N ASN A 94 0.86 11.19 2.17
CA ASN A 94 0.45 12.19 3.16
C ASN A 94 -0.36 11.59 4.32
N LYS A 95 -1.03 10.45 4.11
CA LYS A 95 -1.91 9.85 5.13
C LYS A 95 -1.79 8.33 5.18
N VAL A 96 -1.56 7.82 6.40
CA VAL A 96 -1.62 6.40 6.74
C VAL A 96 -2.55 6.24 7.92
N TYR A 97 -3.64 5.50 7.74
CA TYR A 97 -4.69 5.39 8.76
C TYR A 97 -4.34 4.36 9.85
N LYS A 98 -5.08 4.42 10.98
CA LYS A 98 -4.90 3.52 12.12
C LYS A 98 -5.04 2.05 11.70
N ASN A 99 -4.29 1.17 12.36
CA ASN A 99 -4.30 -0.28 12.14
C ASN A 99 -3.93 -0.74 10.72
N THR A 100 -3.37 0.14 9.88
CA THR A 100 -2.88 -0.22 8.53
C THR A 100 -1.96 -1.45 8.56
N PHE A 101 -1.08 -1.52 9.55
CA PHE A 101 -0.07 -2.58 9.70
C PHE A 101 -0.36 -3.50 10.90
N LYS A 102 -1.61 -3.58 11.36
CA LYS A 102 -1.99 -4.45 12.49
C LYS A 102 -1.64 -5.92 12.16
N ASN A 103 -0.96 -6.62 13.06
CA ASN A 103 -0.65 -8.05 12.90
C ASN A 103 0.11 -8.43 11.61
N ILE A 104 0.96 -7.54 11.08
CA ILE A 104 1.99 -7.91 10.09
C ILE A 104 3.15 -8.66 10.79
N HIS A 105 4.11 -9.18 10.03
CA HIS A 105 5.26 -9.87 10.61
C HIS A 105 6.00 -8.95 11.61
N LYS A 106 6.30 -9.44 12.82
CA LYS A 106 6.91 -8.62 13.88
C LYS A 106 8.24 -7.97 13.46
N ARG A 107 9.08 -8.70 12.72
CA ARG A 107 10.36 -8.21 12.15
C ARG A 107 10.21 -7.63 10.73
N ALA A 108 9.04 -7.10 10.37
CA ALA A 108 8.87 -6.49 9.06
C ALA A 108 9.78 -5.26 8.90
N VAL A 109 10.19 -5.00 7.67
CA VAL A 109 10.97 -3.83 7.29
C VAL A 109 10.17 -3.00 6.30
N ILE A 110 9.94 -1.74 6.65
CA ILE A 110 9.33 -0.74 5.78
C ILE A 110 10.44 0.15 5.22
N ARG A 111 10.71 0.00 3.92
CA ARG A 111 11.64 0.84 3.18
C ARG A 111 10.91 2.05 2.63
N VAL A 112 11.45 3.24 2.84
CA VAL A 112 10.87 4.51 2.42
C VAL A 112 11.92 5.34 1.68
N PRO A 113 11.55 6.32 0.84
CA PRO A 113 12.53 7.15 0.16
C PRO A 113 13.40 7.88 1.18
N SER A 114 14.71 7.95 0.94
CA SER A 114 15.68 8.58 1.86
C SER A 114 15.26 10.01 2.25
N SER A 115 14.81 10.81 1.28
CA SER A 115 14.33 12.18 1.48
C SER A 115 13.04 12.30 2.29
N LYS A 116 12.32 11.20 2.53
CA LYS A 116 11.08 11.17 3.33
C LYS A 116 11.21 10.35 4.61
N LEU A 117 12.40 9.84 4.94
CA LEU A 117 12.60 8.95 6.09
C LEU A 117 12.07 9.54 7.40
N ARG A 118 12.44 10.78 7.74
CA ARG A 118 12.00 11.45 8.98
C ARG A 118 10.48 11.63 9.02
N ALA A 119 9.90 12.11 7.94
CA ALA A 119 8.46 12.32 7.83
C ALA A 119 7.69 10.99 7.90
N TYR A 120 8.16 9.95 7.22
CA TYR A 120 7.43 8.67 7.14
C TYR A 120 7.59 7.82 8.39
N LYS A 121 8.70 7.94 9.12
CA LYS A 121 8.80 7.40 10.49
C LYS A 121 7.67 7.91 11.38
N LYS A 122 7.41 9.23 11.37
CA LYS A 122 6.30 9.83 12.12
C LYS A 122 4.93 9.41 11.56
N LEU A 123 4.76 9.50 10.25
CA LEU A 123 3.49 9.19 9.58
C LEU A 123 3.05 7.74 9.83
N MET A 124 4.00 6.81 9.81
CA MET A 124 3.75 5.39 10.01
C MET A 124 3.88 4.94 11.46
N ALA A 125 4.24 5.81 12.41
CA ALA A 125 4.29 5.45 13.83
C ALA A 125 2.89 5.03 14.34
N ASN A 126 2.85 4.03 15.22
CA ASN A 126 1.65 3.55 15.90
C ASN A 126 0.48 3.19 14.97
N LYS A 127 0.76 2.66 13.77
CA LYS A 127 -0.26 2.24 12.79
C LYS A 127 -0.61 0.75 12.91
N GLY A 128 -0.40 0.17 14.08
CA GLY A 128 -0.75 -1.21 14.45
C GLY A 128 0.39 -2.23 14.34
N GLN A 129 1.51 -1.86 13.72
CA GLN A 129 2.69 -2.71 13.66
C GLN A 129 3.36 -2.88 15.03
N SER A 130 4.10 -3.99 15.21
CA SER A 130 4.94 -4.21 16.39
C SER A 130 6.03 -3.14 16.53
N LYS A 131 6.44 -2.83 17.77
CA LYS A 131 7.59 -1.95 18.07
C LYS A 131 8.91 -2.43 17.41
N THR A 132 8.99 -3.72 17.08
CA THR A 132 10.15 -4.33 16.42
C THR A 132 10.19 -4.14 14.89
N VAL A 133 9.15 -3.56 14.30
CA VAL A 133 9.14 -3.22 12.87
C VAL A 133 10.04 -2.02 12.62
N VAL A 134 10.93 -2.16 11.65
CA VAL A 134 11.93 -1.13 11.32
C VAL A 134 11.47 -0.32 10.12
N ILE A 135 11.56 1.01 10.23
CA ILE A 135 11.36 1.94 9.11
C ILE A 135 12.73 2.54 8.75
N ARG A 136 13.21 2.26 7.54
CA ARG A 136 14.54 2.68 7.05
C ARG A 136 14.52 3.06 5.56
N LYS A 137 15.65 3.57 5.06
CA LYS A 137 15.87 3.80 3.63
C LYS A 137 15.99 2.47 2.85
#